data_AF-A8FUM1-F1
#
_entry.id   AF-A8FUM1-F1
#
_cell.length_a   1.000
_cell.length_b   1.000
_cell.length_c   1.000
_cell.angle_alpha   90.00
_cell.angle_beta   90.00
_cell.angle_gamma   90.00
#
_symmetry.space_group_name_H-M   'P 1'
#
loop_
_entity.id
_entity.type
_entity.pdbx_description
1 polymer ?
#
loop_
_entity_poly.entity_id
_entity_poly.type
_entity_poly.pdbx_seq_one_letter_code
_entity_poly.pdbx_strand_id
1 'polypeptide(L)'
;MDTFKTLEIKESVFENNNIQADLLRDELKEEKVFLLNLMSSPGSGKTTTLVRTIEALGEEMNIGIMEADIDSDVDAHTIAQTGTRVIQLHTGGMCHLDADMTRQGLIGLDTDNLDLAILENVGNLVCPAEFDTGASKNAMILSVPEGDDKPLKYPLMFSIVDVLLINKIDAIGFFDFDIEAVKQRVRKLNPNITIIPISAKTGEGIAEWSDWLQQQTITWNQT
;
A
#
# COMPACT_ATOMS: atom_id res chain seq x y z
N MET A 1 -41.86 14.46 -15.76
CA MET A 1 -41.85 13.04 -15.39
C MET A 1 -40.77 12.41 -16.23
N ASP A 2 -39.61 12.15 -15.63
CA ASP A 2 -38.50 11.51 -16.34
C ASP A 2 -38.87 10.06 -16.69
N THR A 3 -38.63 9.70 -17.95
CA THR A 3 -39.09 8.47 -18.63
C THR A 3 -38.04 7.36 -18.64
N PHE A 4 -37.11 7.35 -17.68
CA PHE A 4 -36.13 6.29 -17.56
C PHE A 4 -35.82 5.97 -16.09
N LYS A 5 -35.48 4.71 -15.83
CA LYS A 5 -34.89 4.27 -14.56
C LYS A 5 -33.37 4.36 -14.71
N THR A 6 -32.74 5.21 -13.91
CA THR A 6 -31.30 5.14 -13.66
C THR A 6 -31.05 3.98 -12.70
N LEU A 7 -30.24 3.01 -13.13
CA LEU A 7 -29.79 1.90 -12.31
C LEU A 7 -28.31 2.14 -12.05
N GLU A 8 -27.95 2.44 -10.80
CA GLU A 8 -26.53 2.58 -10.41
C GLU A 8 -25.93 1.18 -10.25
N ILE A 9 -25.47 0.61 -11.37
CA ILE A 9 -24.85 -0.73 -11.42
C ILE A 9 -23.55 -0.79 -10.58
N LYS A 10 -22.94 0.36 -10.27
CA LYS A 10 -21.66 0.43 -9.55
C LYS A 10 -21.75 -0.01 -8.09
N GLU A 11 -22.80 0.38 -7.36
CA GLU A 11 -22.90 0.13 -5.91
C GLU A 11 -22.81 -1.37 -5.58
N SER A 12 -23.51 -2.24 -6.33
CA SER A 12 -23.53 -3.68 -6.05
C SER A 12 -22.17 -4.37 -6.20
N VAL A 13 -21.30 -3.86 -7.08
CA VAL A 13 -19.94 -4.42 -7.27
C VAL A 13 -19.06 -4.05 -6.09
N PHE A 14 -19.13 -2.80 -5.63
CA PHE A 14 -18.39 -2.33 -4.46
C PHE A 14 -18.88 -2.98 -3.16
N GLU A 15 -20.20 -3.13 -2.97
CA GLU A 15 -20.75 -3.82 -1.81
C GLU A 15 -20.27 -5.28 -1.73
N ASN A 16 -20.27 -5.99 -2.86
CA ASN A 16 -19.74 -7.35 -2.89
C ASN A 16 -18.25 -7.38 -2.55
N ASN A 17 -17.45 -6.47 -3.13
CA ASN A 17 -16.02 -6.38 -2.81
C ASN A 17 -15.78 -6.11 -1.31
N ASN A 18 -16.54 -5.19 -0.71
CA ASN A 18 -16.37 -4.87 0.72
C ASN A 18 -16.67 -6.07 1.62
N ILE A 19 -17.68 -6.86 1.29
CA ILE A 19 -17.96 -8.11 2.00
C ILE A 19 -16.78 -9.09 1.86
N GLN A 20 -16.22 -9.24 0.66
CA GLN A 20 -15.05 -10.11 0.46
C GLN A 20 -13.80 -9.59 1.19
N ALA A 21 -13.61 -8.28 1.24
CA ALA A 21 -12.52 -7.63 1.96
C ALA A 21 -12.62 -7.87 3.47
N ASP A 22 -13.82 -7.74 4.04
CA ASP A 22 -14.07 -8.01 5.46
C ASP A 22 -13.79 -9.48 5.81
N LEU A 23 -14.29 -10.41 5.00
CA LEU A 23 -14.03 -11.84 5.19
C LEU A 23 -12.54 -12.16 5.09
N LEU A 24 -11.84 -11.61 4.09
CA LEU A 24 -10.40 -11.83 3.94
C LEU A 24 -9.62 -11.29 5.14
N ARG A 25 -10.01 -10.12 5.65
CA ARG A 25 -9.39 -9.51 6.81
C ARG A 25 -9.60 -10.35 8.09
N ASP A 26 -10.78 -10.93 8.26
CA ASP A 26 -11.09 -11.84 9.37
C ASP A 26 -10.26 -13.13 9.28
N GLU A 27 -10.11 -13.72 8.09
CA GLU A 27 -9.25 -14.89 7.88
C GLU A 27 -7.78 -14.60 8.21
N LEU A 28 -7.23 -13.49 7.69
CA LEU A 28 -5.87 -13.03 7.99
C LEU A 28 -5.66 -12.78 9.48
N LYS A 29 -6.71 -12.36 10.19
CA LYS A 29 -6.70 -12.17 11.63
C LYS A 29 -6.59 -13.51 12.37
N GLU A 30 -7.35 -14.53 11.94
CA GLU A 30 -7.26 -15.89 12.47
C GLU A 30 -5.89 -16.53 12.20
N GLU A 31 -5.33 -16.31 11.00
CA GLU A 31 -4.01 -16.79 10.59
C GLU A 31 -2.85 -16.02 11.25
N LYS A 32 -3.13 -14.86 11.86
CA LYS A 32 -2.11 -13.95 12.40
C LYS A 32 -1.10 -13.48 11.35
N VAL A 33 -1.62 -13.18 10.17
CA VAL A 33 -0.86 -12.59 9.07
C VAL A 33 -1.32 -11.15 8.94
N PHE A 34 -0.41 -10.19 9.14
CA PHE A 34 -0.72 -8.79 8.88
C PHE A 34 -0.56 -8.51 7.39
N LEU A 35 -1.60 -7.97 6.75
CA LEU A 35 -1.54 -7.55 5.36
C LEU A 35 -1.42 -6.02 5.27
N LEU A 36 -0.31 -5.56 4.68
CA LEU A 36 -0.12 -4.16 4.29
C LEU A 36 -0.43 -3.97 2.81
N ASN A 37 -1.33 -3.06 2.47
CA ASN A 37 -1.51 -2.59 1.09
C ASN A 37 -0.67 -1.32 0.86
N LEU A 38 0.33 -1.40 -0.01
CA LEU A 38 1.24 -0.30 -0.34
C LEU A 38 0.88 0.32 -1.70
N MET A 39 0.35 1.54 -1.66
CA MET A 39 -0.09 2.30 -2.83
C MET A 39 0.86 3.48 -3.14
N SER A 40 0.91 3.94 -4.39
CA SER A 40 1.66 5.16 -4.77
C SER A 40 1.38 5.55 -6.22
N SER A 41 1.97 6.64 -6.70
CA SER A 41 2.11 6.87 -8.14
C SER A 41 3.21 5.98 -8.76
N PRO A 42 3.21 5.78 -10.09
CA PRO A 42 4.36 5.16 -10.76
C PRO A 42 5.67 5.90 -10.45
N GLY A 43 6.71 5.15 -10.09
CA GLY A 43 8.03 5.71 -9.83
C GLY A 43 8.19 6.44 -8.48
N SER A 44 7.20 6.41 -7.57
CA SER A 44 7.33 7.01 -6.23
C SER A 44 8.35 6.28 -5.32
N GLY A 45 8.75 5.06 -5.70
CA GLY A 45 9.81 4.28 -5.05
C GLY A 45 9.35 3.13 -4.16
N LYS A 46 8.19 2.50 -4.46
CA LYS A 46 7.66 1.33 -3.73
C LYS A 46 8.68 0.21 -3.59
N THR A 47 9.16 -0.34 -4.72
CA THR A 47 10.13 -1.43 -4.76
C THR A 47 11.37 -1.14 -3.92
N THR A 48 11.95 0.06 -4.06
CA THR A 48 13.13 0.45 -3.27
C THR A 48 12.81 0.54 -1.78
N THR A 49 11.65 1.09 -1.41
CA THR A 49 11.21 1.10 -0.01
C THR A 49 11.00 -0.31 0.53
N LEU A 50 10.45 -1.24 -0.26
CA LEU A 50 10.28 -2.64 0.15
C LEU A 50 11.60 -3.36 0.35
N VAL A 51 12.57 -3.19 -0.56
CA VAL A 51 13.92 -3.74 -0.37
C VAL A 51 14.52 -3.25 0.95
N ARG A 52 14.43 -1.95 1.25
CA ARG A 52 14.89 -1.40 2.54
C ARG A 52 14.12 -1.93 3.75
N THR A 53 12.82 -2.16 3.59
CA THR A 53 11.96 -2.70 4.65
C THR A 53 12.36 -4.14 4.96
N ILE A 54 12.61 -4.95 3.93
CA ILE A 54 13.08 -6.33 4.05
C ILE A 54 14.46 -6.38 4.69
N GLU A 55 15.41 -5.54 4.25
CA GLU A 55 16.74 -5.44 4.86
C GLU A 55 16.67 -5.11 6.35
N ALA A 56 15.69 -4.29 6.77
CA ALA A 56 15.53 -3.86 8.15
C ALA A 56 14.79 -4.86 9.04
N LEU A 57 13.81 -5.60 8.51
CA LEU A 57 12.89 -6.43 9.30
C LEU A 57 12.97 -7.93 9.02
N GLY A 58 13.65 -8.36 7.95
CA GLY A 58 13.64 -9.74 7.49
C GLY A 58 14.33 -10.75 8.43
N GLU A 59 15.18 -10.28 9.35
CA GLU A 59 15.74 -11.14 10.41
C GLU A 59 14.81 -11.26 11.63
N GLU A 60 13.84 -10.36 11.77
CA GLU A 60 12.96 -10.27 12.93
C GLU A 60 11.56 -10.86 12.66
N MET A 61 11.15 -10.91 11.38
CA MET A 61 9.82 -11.33 10.96
C MET A 61 9.85 -12.08 9.63
N ASN A 62 8.93 -13.03 9.45
CA ASN A 62 8.75 -13.71 8.18
C ASN A 62 7.89 -12.84 7.25
N ILE A 63 8.52 -12.32 6.20
CA ILE A 63 7.91 -11.38 5.25
C ILE A 63 7.62 -12.11 3.93
N GLY A 64 6.46 -11.86 3.34
CA GLY A 64 6.13 -12.21 1.97
C GLY A 64 5.62 -11.00 1.18
N ILE A 65 5.95 -10.95 -0.11
CA ILE A 65 5.59 -9.83 -0.99
C ILE A 65 4.71 -10.31 -2.13
N MET A 66 3.59 -9.64 -2.34
CA MET A 66 2.79 -9.74 -3.56
C MET A 66 3.07 -8.51 -4.41
N GLU A 67 3.73 -8.70 -5.54
CA GLU A 67 4.03 -7.64 -6.49
C GLU A 67 2.92 -7.62 -7.55
N ALA A 68 2.25 -6.47 -7.71
CA ALA A 68 1.17 -6.35 -8.68
C ALA A 68 1.46 -5.27 -9.72
N ASP A 69 1.73 -5.73 -10.94
CA ASP A 69 1.98 -4.90 -12.11
C ASP A 69 1.08 -5.33 -13.29
N ILE A 70 0.95 -4.44 -14.25
CA ILE A 70 0.20 -4.62 -15.47
C ILE A 70 0.87 -5.64 -16.38
N ASP A 71 2.20 -5.56 -16.58
CA ASP A 71 2.90 -6.39 -17.59
C ASP A 71 4.43 -6.48 -17.42
N SER A 72 5.00 -6.15 -16.26
CA SER A 72 6.46 -6.10 -16.04
C SER A 72 6.85 -6.91 -14.80
N ASP A 73 7.87 -7.76 -14.91
CA ASP A 73 8.41 -8.61 -13.82
C ASP A 73 9.64 -8.01 -13.13
N VAL A 74 9.99 -6.76 -13.46
CA VAL A 74 11.20 -6.08 -12.98
C VAL A 74 11.22 -5.93 -11.47
N ASP A 75 10.07 -5.59 -10.87
CA ASP A 75 9.96 -5.37 -9.43
C ASP A 75 10.05 -6.70 -8.66
N ALA A 76 9.36 -7.75 -9.14
CA ALA A 76 9.43 -9.09 -8.57
C ALA A 76 10.86 -9.66 -8.59
N HIS A 77 11.60 -9.47 -9.69
CA HIS A 77 13.01 -9.88 -9.77
C HIS A 77 13.90 -9.13 -8.79
N THR A 78 13.64 -7.83 -8.59
CA THR A 78 14.40 -7.00 -7.65
C THR A 78 14.18 -7.46 -6.21
N ILE A 79 12.93 -7.76 -5.85
CA ILE A 79 12.57 -8.26 -4.53
C ILE A 79 13.10 -9.68 -4.32
N ALA A 80 13.03 -10.57 -5.31
CA ALA A 80 13.53 -11.94 -5.19
C ALA A 80 15.02 -12.01 -4.81
N GLN A 81 15.82 -10.99 -5.17
CA GLN A 81 17.24 -10.92 -4.82
C GLN A 81 17.49 -10.75 -3.30
N THR A 82 16.49 -10.33 -2.51
CA THR A 82 16.60 -10.26 -1.05
C THR A 82 16.47 -11.62 -0.38
N GLY A 83 16.03 -12.66 -1.11
CA GLY A 83 15.72 -13.98 -0.56
C GLY A 83 14.33 -14.08 0.09
N THR A 84 13.53 -13.01 0.04
CA THR A 84 12.16 -12.98 0.55
C THR A 84 11.21 -13.74 -0.38
N ARG A 85 10.16 -14.34 0.20
CA ARG A 85 9.10 -14.97 -0.59
C ARG A 85 8.37 -13.90 -1.40
N VAL A 86 8.30 -14.07 -2.72
CA VAL A 86 7.64 -13.11 -3.62
C VAL A 86 6.80 -13.84 -4.65
N ILE A 87 5.61 -13.31 -4.93
CA ILE A 87 4.78 -13.70 -6.06
C ILE A 87 4.45 -12.48 -6.90
N GLN A 88 4.37 -12.67 -8.21
CA GLN A 88 3.90 -11.66 -9.14
C GLN A 88 2.44 -11.89 -9.51
N LEU A 89 1.64 -10.82 -9.45
CA LEU A 89 0.24 -10.78 -9.81
C LEU A 89 0.09 -9.96 -11.09
N HIS A 90 -0.12 -10.64 -12.22
CA HIS A 90 -0.48 -9.97 -13.46
C HIS A 90 -1.93 -9.50 -13.38
N THR A 91 -2.16 -8.20 -13.37
CA THR A 91 -3.51 -7.63 -13.26
C THR A 91 -4.34 -7.73 -14.55
N GLY A 92 -3.74 -8.18 -15.65
CA GLY A 92 -4.42 -8.35 -16.94
C GLY A 92 -4.94 -7.04 -17.54
N GLY A 93 -4.28 -5.92 -17.23
CA GLY A 93 -4.68 -4.58 -17.66
C GLY A 93 -5.51 -3.80 -16.65
N MET A 94 -5.83 -4.38 -15.49
CA MET A 94 -6.54 -3.68 -14.42
C MET A 94 -5.61 -2.68 -13.70
N CYS A 95 -6.16 -1.51 -13.35
CA CYS A 95 -5.43 -0.41 -12.73
C CYS A 95 -5.38 -0.46 -11.19
N HIS A 96 -5.90 -1.53 -10.58
CA HIS A 96 -6.01 -1.75 -9.14
C HIS A 96 -6.17 -3.24 -8.85
N LEU A 97 -6.09 -3.59 -7.56
CA LEU A 97 -6.39 -4.90 -6.99
C LEU A 97 -7.64 -4.76 -6.13
N ASP A 98 -8.49 -5.79 -6.17
CA ASP A 98 -9.66 -5.93 -5.30
C ASP A 98 -9.42 -7.04 -4.26
N ALA A 99 -10.40 -7.32 -3.39
CA ALA A 99 -10.25 -8.33 -2.34
C ALA A 99 -10.07 -9.75 -2.89
N ASP A 100 -10.76 -10.11 -3.98
CA ASP A 100 -10.68 -11.45 -4.56
C ASP A 100 -9.33 -11.70 -5.25
N MET A 101 -8.80 -10.69 -5.94
CA MET A 101 -7.46 -10.74 -6.52
C MET A 101 -6.39 -10.82 -5.41
N THR A 102 -6.57 -10.07 -4.33
CA THR A 102 -5.67 -10.09 -3.17
C THR A 102 -5.65 -11.47 -2.50
N ARG A 103 -6.83 -12.07 -2.30
CA ARG A 103 -6.98 -13.43 -1.79
C ARG A 103 -6.26 -14.46 -2.66
N GLN A 104 -6.41 -14.39 -3.98
CA GLN A 104 -5.69 -15.28 -4.90
C GLN A 104 -4.18 -15.11 -4.80
N GLY A 105 -3.72 -13.86 -4.66
CA GLY A 105 -2.31 -13.56 -4.45
C GLY A 105 -1.78 -14.16 -3.16
N LEU A 106 -2.52 -14.07 -2.05
CA LEU A 106 -2.13 -14.65 -0.77
C LEU A 106 -2.03 -16.19 -0.83
N ILE A 107 -3.00 -16.84 -1.49
CA ILE A 107 -2.95 -18.30 -1.72
C ILE A 107 -1.71 -18.68 -2.53
N GLY A 108 -1.40 -17.92 -3.59
CA GLY A 108 -0.22 -18.17 -4.42
C GLY A 108 1.10 -17.85 -3.71
N LEU A 109 1.11 -16.85 -2.83
CA LEU A 109 2.25 -16.48 -2.01
C LEU A 109 2.56 -17.57 -0.99
N ASP A 110 1.58 -18.38 -0.58
CA ASP A 110 1.64 -19.30 0.55
C ASP A 110 1.88 -18.52 1.85
N THR A 111 0.84 -18.29 2.64
CA THR A 111 0.91 -17.52 3.88
C THR A 111 1.42 -18.34 5.07
N ASP A 112 1.71 -19.62 4.90
CA ASP A 112 2.19 -20.47 5.98
C ASP A 112 3.49 -19.92 6.59
N ASN A 113 3.43 -19.64 7.89
CA ASN A 113 4.49 -19.06 8.72
C ASN A 113 4.91 -17.62 8.34
N LEU A 114 4.08 -16.86 7.60
CA LEU A 114 4.30 -15.43 7.44
C LEU A 114 3.76 -14.66 8.65
N ASP A 115 4.51 -13.66 9.10
CA ASP A 115 4.02 -12.68 10.06
C ASP A 115 3.42 -11.47 9.32
N LEU A 116 4.01 -11.14 8.17
CA LEU A 116 3.74 -9.94 7.38
C LEU A 116 3.67 -10.28 5.89
N ALA A 117 2.52 -10.00 5.28
CA ALA A 117 2.37 -9.94 3.83
C ALA A 117 2.27 -8.49 3.38
N ILE A 118 2.97 -8.11 2.31
CA ILE A 118 2.86 -6.77 1.72
C ILE A 118 2.38 -6.91 0.28
N LEU A 119 1.25 -6.28 -0.02
CA LEU A 119 0.77 -6.05 -1.38
C LEU A 119 1.40 -4.77 -1.91
N GLU A 120 2.38 -4.89 -2.82
CA GLU A 120 2.77 -3.77 -3.67
C GLU A 120 1.70 -3.57 -4.74
N ASN A 121 0.79 -2.63 -4.50
CA ASN A 121 -0.33 -2.37 -5.42
C ASN A 121 0.15 -1.63 -6.68
N VAL A 122 -0.67 -1.62 -7.72
CA VAL A 122 -0.38 -0.93 -8.97
C VAL A 122 -0.11 0.56 -8.71
N GLY A 123 0.90 1.12 -9.39
CA GLY A 123 1.21 2.55 -9.32
C GLY A 123 0.06 3.42 -9.85
N ASN A 124 -0.87 3.81 -8.99
CA ASN A 124 -2.03 4.64 -9.32
C ASN A 124 -2.60 5.32 -8.06
N LEU A 125 -2.95 6.60 -8.15
CA LEU A 125 -3.55 7.38 -7.05
C LEU A 125 -5.08 7.47 -7.09
N VAL A 126 -5.71 6.84 -8.07
CA VAL A 126 -7.17 6.90 -8.27
C VAL A 126 -7.79 5.54 -8.00
N CYS A 127 -7.58 4.57 -8.90
CA CYS A 127 -8.28 3.29 -8.83
C CYS A 127 -8.07 2.55 -7.49
N PRO A 128 -6.83 2.40 -6.96
CA PRO A 128 -6.61 1.63 -5.74
C PRO A 128 -7.31 2.21 -4.50
N ALA A 129 -7.68 3.49 -4.52
CA ALA A 129 -8.40 4.11 -3.41
C ALA A 129 -9.91 3.79 -3.38
N GLU A 130 -10.46 3.22 -4.45
CA GLU A 130 -11.88 2.90 -4.57
C GLU A 130 -12.20 1.44 -4.16
N PHE A 131 -11.18 0.59 -3.99
CA PHE A 131 -11.35 -0.84 -3.76
C PHE A 131 -10.64 -1.27 -2.48
N ASP A 132 -11.40 -1.78 -1.52
CA ASP A 132 -10.84 -2.42 -0.34
C ASP A 132 -10.23 -3.76 -0.75
N THR A 133 -8.96 -3.96 -0.39
CA THR A 133 -8.19 -5.18 -0.68
C THR A 133 -8.28 -6.22 0.43
N GLY A 134 -8.97 -5.93 1.53
CA GLY A 134 -8.95 -6.76 2.75
C GLY A 134 -7.69 -6.55 3.60
N ALA A 135 -6.86 -5.55 3.27
CA ALA A 135 -5.67 -5.23 4.03
C ALA A 135 -5.99 -4.82 5.48
N SER A 136 -5.07 -5.16 6.38
CA SER A 136 -5.09 -4.73 7.79
C SER A 136 -4.82 -3.24 7.90
N LYS A 137 -3.88 -2.73 7.07
CA LYS A 137 -3.50 -1.32 6.98
C LYS A 137 -3.18 -0.90 5.55
N ASN A 138 -3.47 0.35 5.24
CA ASN A 138 -3.14 0.99 3.98
C ASN A 138 -1.96 1.97 4.16
N ALA A 139 -0.87 1.73 3.44
CA ALA A 139 0.24 2.66 3.32
C ALA A 139 0.22 3.33 1.94
N MET A 140 0.65 4.59 1.90
CA MET A 140 0.86 5.30 0.64
C MET A 140 2.23 5.95 0.60
N ILE A 141 2.87 5.93 -0.58
CA ILE A 141 4.05 6.74 -0.86
C ILE A 141 3.67 7.95 -1.72
N LEU A 142 4.02 9.14 -1.24
CA LEU A 142 4.09 10.38 -2.03
C LEU A 142 5.57 10.76 -2.16
N SER A 143 6.09 10.84 -3.38
CA SER A 143 7.48 11.29 -3.58
C SER A 143 7.58 12.79 -3.81
N VAL A 144 8.69 13.39 -3.35
CA VAL A 144 8.97 14.83 -3.49
C VAL A 144 8.80 15.36 -4.94
N PRO A 145 9.32 14.69 -5.99
CA PRO A 145 9.16 15.17 -7.36
C PRO A 145 7.70 15.26 -7.86
N GLU A 146 6.76 14.59 -7.20
CA GLU A 146 5.35 14.66 -7.57
C GLU A 146 4.74 16.02 -7.21
N GLY A 147 5.24 16.69 -6.17
CA GLY A 147 4.73 17.97 -5.68
C GLY A 147 3.80 17.84 -4.49
N ASP A 148 3.82 18.86 -3.64
CA ASP A 148 3.09 18.88 -2.35
C ASP A 148 1.55 18.99 -2.49
N ASP A 149 1.07 19.24 -3.71
CA ASP A 149 -0.33 19.52 -4.03
C ASP A 149 -1.20 18.26 -4.22
N LYS A 150 -0.59 17.06 -4.24
CA LYS A 150 -1.30 15.79 -4.46
C LYS A 150 -2.46 15.53 -3.51
N PRO A 151 -2.40 15.87 -2.20
CA PRO A 151 -3.55 15.71 -1.32
C PRO A 151 -4.79 16.49 -1.78
N LEU A 152 -4.61 17.64 -2.44
CA LEU A 152 -5.73 18.43 -2.96
C LEU A 152 -6.32 17.83 -4.24
N LYS A 153 -5.48 17.13 -5.02
CA LYS A 153 -5.85 16.54 -6.32
C LYS A 153 -6.45 15.14 -6.19
N TYR A 154 -6.04 14.37 -5.18
CA TYR A 154 -6.45 12.98 -4.98
C TYR A 154 -7.02 12.75 -3.57
N PRO A 155 -8.03 13.51 -3.13
CA PRO A 155 -8.43 13.57 -1.73
C PRO A 155 -8.84 12.20 -1.14
N LEU A 156 -9.47 11.34 -1.95
CA LEU A 156 -9.89 10.01 -1.51
C LEU A 156 -8.69 9.17 -1.05
N MET A 157 -7.65 9.07 -1.87
CA MET A 157 -6.43 8.30 -1.56
C MET A 157 -5.82 8.73 -0.22
N PHE A 158 -5.72 10.03 0.04
CA PHE A 158 -5.15 10.55 1.28
C PHE A 158 -6.11 10.45 2.48
N SER A 159 -7.41 10.21 2.26
CA SER A 159 -8.40 10.07 3.33
C SER A 159 -8.47 8.66 3.93
N ILE A 160 -8.05 7.63 3.17
CA ILE A 160 -8.23 6.21 3.55
C ILE A 160 -6.96 5.52 4.05
N VAL A 161 -5.79 6.15 3.88
CA VAL A 161 -4.50 5.56 4.24
C VAL A 161 -4.19 5.76 5.72
N ASP A 162 -3.63 4.76 6.38
CA ASP A 162 -3.23 4.82 7.78
C ASP A 162 -1.88 5.55 7.96
N VAL A 163 -1.00 5.41 6.97
CA VAL A 163 0.35 5.98 6.96
C VAL A 163 0.73 6.51 5.59
N LEU A 164 1.27 7.73 5.58
CA LEU A 164 1.84 8.39 4.41
C LEU A 164 3.36 8.47 4.55
N LEU A 165 4.06 7.83 3.63
CA LEU A 165 5.50 7.96 3.46
C LEU A 165 5.78 9.09 2.46
N ILE A 166 6.45 10.15 2.92
CA ILE A 166 6.94 11.20 2.03
C ILE A 166 8.34 10.79 1.57
N ASN A 167 8.46 10.18 0.40
CA ASN A 167 9.72 9.58 -0.09
C ASN A 167 10.56 10.56 -0.92
N LYS A 168 11.84 10.20 -1.10
CA LYS A 168 12.84 10.98 -1.85
C LYS A 168 13.12 12.34 -1.22
N ILE A 169 13.10 12.43 0.11
CA ILE A 169 13.43 13.68 0.83
C ILE A 169 14.85 14.17 0.55
N ASP A 170 15.76 13.28 0.13
CA ASP A 170 17.10 13.63 -0.36
C ASP A 170 17.08 14.53 -1.60
N ALA A 171 15.95 14.58 -2.31
CA ALA A 171 15.77 15.42 -3.49
C ALA A 171 15.09 16.78 -3.20
N ILE A 172 14.69 17.08 -1.96
CA ILE A 172 13.91 18.30 -1.63
C ILE A 172 14.60 19.58 -2.12
N GLY A 173 15.92 19.68 -2.02
CA GLY A 173 16.65 20.86 -2.49
C GLY A 173 16.54 21.14 -3.99
N PHE A 174 16.00 20.22 -4.78
CA PHE A 174 15.83 20.36 -6.24
C PHE A 174 14.39 20.63 -6.67
N PHE A 175 13.43 20.57 -5.74
CA PHE A 175 12.01 20.73 -6.03
C PHE A 175 11.37 21.77 -5.12
N ASP A 176 10.38 22.48 -5.64
CA ASP A 176 9.52 23.34 -4.83
C ASP A 176 8.48 22.45 -4.12
N PHE A 177 8.90 21.87 -2.99
CA PHE A 177 8.11 20.93 -2.21
C PHE A 177 8.11 21.34 -0.74
N ASP A 178 6.93 21.67 -0.21
CA ASP A 178 6.75 22.02 1.19
C ASP A 178 6.15 20.83 1.97
N ILE A 179 7.00 20.16 2.77
CA ILE A 179 6.58 19.06 3.66
C ILE A 179 5.47 19.50 4.62
N GLU A 180 5.56 20.71 5.18
CA GLU A 180 4.57 21.18 6.16
C GLU A 180 3.24 21.48 5.47
N ALA A 181 3.26 21.99 4.24
CA ALA A 181 2.06 22.12 3.42
C ALA A 181 1.39 20.77 3.17
N VAL A 182 2.16 19.72 2.80
CA VAL A 182 1.61 18.35 2.67
C VAL A 182 0.96 17.91 3.97
N LYS A 183 1.68 17.98 5.10
CA LYS A 183 1.15 17.55 6.41
C LYS A 183 -0.15 18.25 6.76
N GLN A 184 -0.24 19.56 6.55
CA GLN A 184 -1.47 20.33 6.80
C GLN A 184 -2.61 19.93 5.89
N ARG A 185 -2.35 19.72 4.59
CA ARG A 185 -3.38 19.34 3.61
C ARG A 185 -3.92 17.95 3.89
N VAL A 186 -3.03 16.99 4.17
CA VAL A 186 -3.40 15.60 4.46
C VAL A 186 -4.18 15.51 5.77
N ARG A 187 -3.75 16.19 6.84
CA ARG A 187 -4.47 16.18 8.14
C ARG A 187 -5.88 16.77 8.09
N LYS A 188 -6.18 17.61 7.10
CA LYS A 188 -7.56 18.09 6.87
C LYS A 188 -8.47 16.98 6.31
N LEU A 189 -7.91 16.02 5.59
CA LEU A 189 -8.61 14.88 5.00
C LEU A 189 -8.64 13.69 5.96
N ASN A 190 -7.51 13.42 6.62
CA ASN A 190 -7.33 12.33 7.57
C ASN A 190 -6.59 12.82 8.83
N PRO A 191 -7.31 13.19 9.89
CA PRO A 191 -6.71 13.72 11.12
C PRO A 191 -5.81 12.74 11.88
N ASN A 192 -6.01 11.44 11.69
CA ASN A 192 -5.34 10.37 12.46
C ASN A 192 -4.14 9.75 11.72
N ILE A 193 -3.86 10.21 10.50
CA ILE A 193 -2.80 9.64 9.66
C ILE A 193 -1.41 9.80 10.28
N THR A 194 -0.61 8.75 10.18
CA THR A 194 0.83 8.81 10.48
C THR A 194 1.57 9.33 9.25
N ILE A 195 2.52 10.27 9.42
CA ILE A 195 3.28 10.82 8.28
C ILE A 195 4.77 10.68 8.58
N ILE A 196 5.47 9.89 7.76
CA ILE A 196 6.89 9.55 7.96
C ILE A 196 7.68 10.02 6.73
N PRO A 197 8.53 11.05 6.86
CA PRO A 197 9.46 11.43 5.80
C PRO A 197 10.56 10.37 5.66
N ILE A 198 10.81 9.89 4.45
CA ILE A 198 11.83 8.89 4.17
C ILE A 198 12.67 9.22 2.92
N SER A 199 13.87 8.67 2.86
CA SER A 199 14.58 8.45 1.60
C SER A 199 14.97 6.98 1.52
N ALA A 200 14.25 6.21 0.69
CA ALA A 200 14.61 4.82 0.43
C ALA A 200 16.02 4.68 -0.19
N LYS A 201 16.51 5.75 -0.84
CA LYS A 201 17.86 5.80 -1.41
C LYS A 201 18.94 5.89 -0.32
N THR A 202 18.82 6.83 0.61
CA THR A 202 19.84 7.07 1.64
C THR A 202 19.63 6.25 2.91
N GLY A 203 18.42 5.71 3.13
CA GLY A 203 18.02 5.02 4.35
C GLY A 203 17.43 5.95 5.42
N GLU A 204 17.42 7.26 5.21
CA GLU A 204 16.82 8.21 6.15
C GLU A 204 15.32 7.90 6.35
N GLY A 205 14.87 7.87 7.61
CA GLY A 205 13.48 7.59 7.98
C GLY A 205 13.05 6.12 7.84
N ILE A 206 13.87 5.23 7.28
CA ILE A 206 13.52 3.80 7.14
C ILE A 206 13.37 3.13 8.50
N ALA A 207 14.20 3.47 9.50
CA ALA A 207 14.05 2.92 10.84
C ALA A 207 12.69 3.27 11.47
N GLU A 208 12.25 4.53 11.38
CA GLU A 208 10.93 4.96 11.88
C GLU A 208 9.78 4.24 11.16
N TRP A 209 9.90 4.07 9.83
CA TRP A 209 8.94 3.31 9.04
C TRP A 209 8.89 1.83 9.46
N SER A 210 10.04 1.17 9.54
CA SER A 210 10.14 -0.24 9.90
C SER A 210 9.63 -0.49 11.32
N ASP A 211 9.96 0.37 12.27
CA ASP A 211 9.46 0.30 13.66
C ASP A 211 7.93 0.42 13.71
N TRP A 212 7.35 1.36 12.95
CA TRP A 212 5.90 1.50 12.85
C TRP A 212 5.25 0.23 12.30
N LEU A 213 5.79 -0.31 11.20
CA LEU A 213 5.25 -1.51 10.54
C LEU A 213 5.34 -2.75 11.43
N GLN A 214 6.48 -2.92 12.11
CA GLN A 214 6.67 -3.99 13.09
C GLN A 214 5.64 -3.87 14.22
N GLN A 215 5.45 -2.68 14.79
CA GLN A 215 4.48 -2.46 15.87
C GLN A 215 3.04 -2.76 15.43
N GLN A 216 2.65 -2.35 14.21
CA GLN A 216 1.33 -2.68 13.67
C GLN A 216 1.16 -4.20 13.53
N THR A 217 2.18 -4.89 13.01
CA THR A 217 2.15 -6.34 12.82
C THR A 217 2.08 -7.09 14.16
N ILE A 218 2.89 -6.71 15.15
CA ILE A 218 2.85 -7.29 16.49
C ILE A 218 1.47 -7.08 17.13
N THR A 219 0.93 -5.86 17.04
CA THR A 219 -0.38 -5.53 17.61
C THR A 219 -1.49 -6.36 16.94
N TRP A 220 -1.41 -6.55 15.63
CA TRP A 220 -2.32 -7.41 14.88
C TRP A 220 -2.26 -8.86 15.34
N ASN A 221 -1.08 -9.41 15.60
CA ASN A 221 -0.93 -10.81 15.99
C ASN A 221 -1.27 -11.10 17.46
N GLN A 222 -1.38 -10.05 18.29
CA GLN A 222 -1.71 -10.13 19.72
C GLN A 222 -3.18 -9.91 20.05
N THR A 223 -3.91 -9.17 19.21
CA THR A 223 -5.35 -8.90 19.37
C THR A 223 -6.19 -9.92 18.64
#